data_AF-A0A5E8GSC0-F1
#
_entry.id   AF-A0A5E8GSC0-F1
#
_cell.length_a   1.000
_cell.length_b   1.000
_cell.length_c   1.000
_cell.angle_alpha   90.00
_cell.angle_beta   90.00
_cell.angle_gamma   90.00
#
_symmetry.space_group_name_H-M   'P 1'
#
loop_
_entity.id
_entity.type
_entity.pdbx_description
1 polymer ?
#
loop_
_entity_poly.entity_id
_entity_poly.type
_entity_poly.pdbx_seq_one_letter_code
_entity_poly.pdbx_strand_id
1 'polypeptide(L)'
;MSIALLDADIVAYRASVAAQNDIDWGDGQEGLTVSPEKAVEDALRIAEDWMKAAGCKEAICCFSGDENFRKTLLPTYKANRTGEKPEAYLAAVNALEDEYEVLRQPKLEADDIIGIMMGSPKRTFVGVTIDKDLHSCPGYLFNPTKDKKPRKINTRYADEFHLKQTMCGDTVDGYTGIPGVGPAKAQEILANPHRLLKETKTISRGKNKGKSKTNWVKGGPCSVWESMVDYANKSGMSEADLSLQSLVARILRHGDYDWDTKQIKLWNGTTA
;
A
#
# COMPACT_ATOMS: atom_id res chain seq x y z
N MET A 1 7.49 26.78 -0.48
CA MET A 1 7.06 26.27 0.84
C MET A 1 6.38 24.93 0.59
N SER A 2 6.72 23.89 1.36
CA SER A 2 6.14 22.55 1.20
C SER A 2 4.81 22.43 1.95
N ILE A 3 3.88 21.63 1.42
CA ILE A 3 2.63 21.25 2.09
C ILE A 3 2.73 19.81 2.59
N ALA A 4 2.25 19.55 3.81
CA ALA A 4 2.05 18.19 4.32
C ALA A 4 0.75 17.59 3.75
N LEU A 5 0.83 16.39 3.18
CA LEU A 5 -0.33 15.58 2.81
C LEU A 5 -0.52 14.55 3.93
N LEU A 6 -1.48 14.80 4.82
CA LEU A 6 -1.72 13.94 5.98
C LEU A 6 -2.63 12.78 5.57
N ASP A 7 -2.24 11.56 5.93
CA ASP A 7 -3.11 10.40 5.89
C ASP A 7 -4.16 10.52 7.01
N ALA A 8 -5.29 11.14 6.65
CA ALA A 8 -6.30 11.55 7.63
C ALA A 8 -7.14 10.36 8.13
N ASP A 9 -7.23 9.27 7.36
CA ASP A 9 -7.84 8.02 7.83
C ASP A 9 -7.07 7.45 9.02
N ILE A 10 -5.72 7.42 8.93
CA ILE A 10 -4.87 6.98 10.03
C ILE A 10 -4.94 7.93 11.21
N VAL A 11 -4.92 9.25 10.98
CA VAL A 11 -5.02 10.24 12.07
C VAL A 11 -6.32 10.06 12.84
N ALA A 12 -7.47 10.03 12.13
CA ALA A 12 -8.77 9.86 12.75
C ALA A 12 -8.87 8.53 13.50
N TYR A 13 -8.44 7.42 12.88
CA TYR A 13 -8.49 6.11 13.52
C TYR A 13 -7.64 6.07 14.81
N ARG A 14 -6.42 6.60 14.80
CA ARG A 14 -5.54 6.64 15.97
C ARG A 14 -6.12 7.47 17.11
N ALA A 15 -6.66 8.64 16.79
CA ALA A 15 -7.28 9.52 17.77
C ALA A 15 -8.49 8.83 18.43
N SER A 16 -9.34 8.19 17.63
CA SER A 16 -10.54 7.52 18.14
C SER A 16 -10.23 6.28 18.98
N VAL A 17 -9.22 5.48 18.63
CA VAL A 17 -8.78 4.35 19.47
C VAL A 17 -8.22 4.85 20.80
N ALA A 18 -7.46 5.95 20.81
CA ALA A 18 -6.90 6.52 22.05
C ALA A 18 -7.97 7.14 22.98
N ALA A 19 -9.15 7.44 22.43
CA ALA A 19 -10.29 8.01 23.15
C ALA A 19 -11.21 6.97 23.80
N GLN A 20 -10.96 5.68 23.58
CA GLN A 20 -11.65 4.57 24.23
C GLN A 20 -10.98 4.28 25.58
N ASN A 21 -11.76 4.21 26.66
CA ASN A 21 -11.30 3.74 27.96
C ASN A 21 -12.11 2.51 28.37
N ASP A 22 -11.41 1.47 28.80
CA ASP A 22 -12.02 0.32 29.45
C ASP A 22 -12.51 0.75 30.85
N ILE A 23 -13.79 0.49 31.14
CA ILE A 23 -14.35 0.59 32.47
C ILE A 23 -14.65 -0.81 32.96
N ASP A 24 -14.00 -1.20 34.06
CA ASP A 24 -14.40 -2.34 34.85
C ASP A 24 -15.48 -1.86 35.84
N TRP A 25 -16.71 -2.33 35.63
CA TRP A 25 -17.86 -2.01 36.48
C TRP A 25 -17.91 -2.89 37.75
N GLY A 26 -16.97 -3.82 37.91
CA GLY A 26 -17.00 -4.87 38.93
C GLY A 26 -17.86 -6.06 38.52
N ASP A 27 -17.80 -7.14 39.29
CA ASP A 27 -18.56 -8.39 39.08
C ASP A 27 -18.36 -9.06 37.71
N GLY A 28 -17.21 -8.81 37.05
CA GLY A 28 -16.88 -9.36 35.74
C GLY A 28 -17.58 -8.65 34.57
N GLN A 29 -18.12 -7.45 34.79
CA GLN A 29 -18.69 -6.61 33.72
C GLN A 29 -17.68 -5.56 33.26
N GLU A 30 -17.14 -5.75 32.07
CA GLU A 30 -16.36 -4.75 31.35
C GLU A 30 -17.28 -3.95 30.43
N GLY A 31 -17.08 -2.63 30.37
CA GLY A 31 -17.75 -1.75 29.42
C GLY A 31 -16.76 -0.77 28.80
N LEU A 32 -17.07 -0.27 27.61
CA LEU A 32 -16.25 0.75 26.96
C LEU A 32 -16.89 2.12 27.20
N THR A 33 -16.09 3.12 27.57
CA THR A 33 -16.52 4.52 27.43
C THR A 33 -15.71 5.20 26.36
N VAL A 34 -16.41 5.98 25.54
CA VAL A 34 -15.84 6.74 24.44
C VAL A 34 -16.05 8.21 24.76
N SER A 35 -14.97 9.01 24.69
CA SER A 35 -15.08 10.48 24.73
C SER A 35 -14.83 11.03 23.32
N PRO A 36 -15.90 11.44 22.60
CA PRO A 36 -15.76 12.13 21.32
C PRO A 36 -14.90 13.40 21.41
N GLU A 37 -14.97 14.13 22.51
CA GLU A 37 -14.22 15.37 22.73
C GLU A 37 -12.70 15.09 22.75
N LYS A 38 -12.29 14.03 23.47
CA LYS A 38 -10.89 13.61 23.49
C LYS A 38 -10.42 13.17 22.10
N ALA A 39 -11.26 12.46 21.33
CA ALA A 39 -10.90 12.06 19.96
C ALA A 39 -10.72 13.27 19.04
N VAL A 40 -11.54 14.31 19.20
CA VAL A 40 -11.41 15.58 18.46
C VAL A 40 -10.10 16.27 18.81
N GLU A 41 -9.81 16.47 20.11
CA GLU A 41 -8.57 17.08 20.58
C GLU A 41 -7.33 16.32 20.09
N ASP A 42 -7.35 14.98 20.19
CA ASP A 42 -6.25 14.14 19.75
C ASP A 42 -6.08 14.16 18.22
N ALA A 43 -7.16 14.19 17.44
CA ALA A 43 -7.06 14.24 15.98
C ALA A 43 -6.39 15.54 15.51
N LEU A 44 -6.85 16.69 16.01
CA LEU A 44 -6.28 17.99 15.68
C LEU A 44 -4.82 18.10 16.12
N ARG A 45 -4.51 17.64 17.34
CA ARG A 45 -3.15 17.64 17.87
C ARG A 45 -2.22 16.75 17.05
N ILE A 46 -2.63 15.53 16.71
CA ILE A 46 -1.84 14.60 15.88
C ILE A 46 -1.57 15.23 14.52
N ALA A 47 -2.59 15.81 13.86
CA ALA A 47 -2.42 16.46 12.56
C ALA A 47 -1.42 17.60 12.61
N GLU A 48 -1.53 18.47 13.63
CA GLU A 48 -0.64 19.61 13.82
C GLU A 48 0.81 19.16 14.12
N ASP A 49 0.98 18.19 15.03
CA ASP A 49 2.28 17.62 15.38
C ASP A 49 2.96 16.99 14.16
N TRP A 50 2.21 16.23 13.36
CA TRP A 50 2.71 15.57 12.15
C TRP A 50 3.11 16.57 11.08
N MET A 51 2.29 17.62 10.85
CA MET A 51 2.62 18.71 9.94
C MET A 51 3.91 19.43 10.37
N LYS A 52 4.03 19.80 11.64
CA LYS A 52 5.21 20.48 12.20
C LYS A 52 6.45 19.59 12.12
N ALA A 53 6.34 18.31 12.45
CA ALA A 53 7.44 17.35 12.38
C ALA A 53 7.91 17.11 10.93
N ALA A 54 7.01 17.20 9.95
CA ALA A 54 7.35 17.19 8.53
C ALA A 54 8.01 18.49 8.04
N GLY A 55 8.12 19.52 8.89
CA GLY A 55 8.67 20.83 8.55
C GLY A 55 7.77 21.68 7.65
N CYS A 56 6.46 21.40 7.66
CA CYS A 56 5.46 22.11 6.86
C CYS A 56 4.71 23.14 7.73
N LYS A 57 4.14 24.16 7.08
CA LYS A 57 3.28 25.18 7.73
C LYS A 57 1.81 25.08 7.35
N GLU A 58 1.54 24.31 6.31
CA GLU A 58 0.22 24.07 5.74
C GLU A 58 0.09 22.55 5.59
N ALA A 59 -1.12 22.04 5.83
CA ALA A 59 -1.47 20.64 5.66
C ALA A 59 -2.77 20.50 4.86
N ILE A 60 -2.85 19.42 4.11
CA ILE A 60 -4.06 18.94 3.45
C ILE A 60 -4.34 17.55 4.01
N CYS A 61 -5.55 17.33 4.50
CA CYS A 61 -6.01 16.03 4.98
C CYS A 61 -6.53 15.20 3.79
N CYS A 62 -5.91 14.06 3.53
CA CYS A 62 -6.33 13.12 2.50
C CYS A 62 -7.16 12.01 3.14
N PHE A 63 -8.42 11.87 2.71
CA PHE A 63 -9.31 10.79 3.14
C PHE A 63 -9.63 9.85 1.99
N SER A 64 -9.81 8.57 2.31
CA SER A 64 -10.33 7.58 1.38
C SER A 64 -11.76 7.94 0.96
N GLY A 65 -12.06 7.69 -0.31
CA GLY A 65 -13.40 7.76 -0.86
C GLY A 65 -14.32 6.67 -0.31
N ASP A 66 -15.60 6.82 -0.62
CA ASP A 66 -16.68 5.88 -0.33
C ASP A 66 -16.62 4.60 -1.20
N GLU A 67 -16.14 4.73 -2.44
CA GLU A 67 -15.84 3.62 -3.34
C GLU A 67 -14.35 3.26 -3.35
N ASN A 68 -14.01 2.07 -3.88
CA ASN A 68 -12.64 1.62 -4.03
C ASN A 68 -12.44 0.83 -5.32
N PHE A 69 -11.65 1.36 -6.26
CA PHE A 69 -11.45 0.71 -7.56
C PHE A 69 -10.77 -0.67 -7.45
N ARG A 70 -9.94 -0.89 -6.42
CA ARG A 70 -9.27 -2.19 -6.19
C ARG A 70 -10.26 -3.29 -5.87
N LYS A 71 -11.37 -2.99 -5.18
CA LYS A 71 -12.45 -3.95 -4.92
C LYS A 71 -13.19 -4.37 -6.19
N THR A 72 -13.25 -3.49 -7.20
CA THR A 72 -13.79 -3.82 -8.52
C THR A 72 -12.86 -4.74 -9.30
N LEU A 73 -11.55 -4.56 -9.15
CA LEU A 73 -10.54 -5.40 -9.82
C LEU A 73 -10.41 -6.77 -9.15
N LEU A 74 -10.31 -6.79 -7.82
CA LEU A 74 -10.11 -7.98 -7.01
C LEU A 74 -11.10 -7.98 -5.83
N PRO A 75 -12.20 -8.75 -5.89
CA PRO A 75 -13.21 -8.77 -4.83
C PRO A 75 -12.68 -9.19 -3.45
N THR A 76 -11.56 -9.91 -3.37
CA THR A 76 -10.92 -10.29 -2.09
C THR A 76 -10.17 -9.12 -1.44
N TYR A 77 -9.94 -8.02 -2.17
CA TYR A 77 -9.17 -6.88 -1.68
C TYR A 77 -9.82 -6.23 -0.47
N LYS A 78 -9.12 -6.23 0.66
CA LYS A 78 -9.59 -5.77 1.99
C LYS A 78 -10.93 -6.38 2.42
N ALA A 79 -11.34 -7.52 1.87
CA ALA A 79 -12.61 -8.18 2.19
C ALA A 79 -12.66 -8.71 3.64
N ASN A 80 -11.50 -9.03 4.21
CA ASN A 80 -11.37 -9.49 5.59
C ASN A 80 -11.40 -8.36 6.63
N ARG A 81 -11.43 -7.09 6.20
CA ARG A 81 -11.51 -5.94 7.10
C ARG A 81 -12.99 -5.66 7.42
N THR A 82 -13.59 -6.52 8.23
CA THR A 82 -15.01 -6.42 8.66
C THR A 82 -15.20 -5.71 9.99
N GLY A 83 -14.13 -5.14 10.57
CA GLY A 83 -14.19 -4.44 11.85
C GLY A 83 -15.01 -3.15 11.73
N GLU A 84 -15.87 -2.90 12.72
CA GLU A 84 -16.57 -1.62 12.84
C GLU A 84 -15.56 -0.50 13.13
N LYS A 85 -15.85 0.69 12.61
CA LYS A 85 -15.05 1.87 12.93
C LYS A 85 -15.27 2.23 14.41
N PRO A 86 -14.24 2.75 15.12
CA PRO A 86 -14.41 3.28 16.47
C PRO A 86 -15.54 4.30 16.54
N GLU A 87 -16.33 4.29 17.62
CA GLU A 87 -17.50 5.17 17.78
C GLU A 87 -17.17 6.66 17.60
N ALA A 88 -16.04 7.12 18.12
CA ALA A 88 -15.58 8.51 17.97
C ALA A 88 -14.90 8.84 16.62
N TYR A 89 -14.88 7.90 15.66
CA TYR A 89 -14.22 8.11 14.36
C TYR A 89 -14.85 9.25 13.58
N LEU A 90 -16.18 9.33 13.53
CA LEU A 90 -16.86 10.39 12.80
C LEU A 90 -16.58 11.77 13.40
N ALA A 91 -16.52 11.87 14.73
CA ALA A 91 -16.18 13.13 15.41
C ALA A 91 -14.76 13.60 15.05
N ALA A 92 -13.78 12.68 15.04
CA ALA A 92 -12.42 12.98 14.62
C ALA A 92 -12.32 13.40 13.14
N VAL A 93 -13.08 12.75 12.24
CA VAL A 93 -13.14 13.13 10.82
C VAL A 93 -13.68 14.55 10.65
N ASN A 94 -14.82 14.86 11.28
CA ASN A 94 -15.47 16.17 11.15
C ASN A 94 -14.54 17.28 11.66
N ALA A 95 -13.85 17.07 12.78
CA ALA A 95 -12.90 18.05 13.30
C ALA A 95 -11.75 18.34 12.33
N LEU A 96 -11.24 17.31 11.65
CA LEU A 96 -10.20 17.48 10.63
C LEU A 96 -10.75 18.20 9.37
N GLU A 97 -11.99 17.91 8.98
CA GLU A 97 -12.67 18.58 7.85
C GLU A 97 -12.96 20.06 8.12
N ASP A 98 -13.24 20.42 9.38
CA ASP A 98 -13.51 21.81 9.78
C ASP A 98 -12.23 22.66 9.86
N GLU A 99 -11.09 22.08 10.28
CA GLU A 99 -9.84 22.81 10.50
C GLU A 99 -8.91 22.85 9.28
N TYR A 100 -8.90 21.81 8.44
CA TYR A 100 -7.92 21.66 7.36
C TYR A 100 -8.57 21.64 5.97
N GLU A 101 -7.78 21.99 4.95
CA GLU A 101 -8.17 21.68 3.56
C GLU A 101 -8.23 20.16 3.39
N VAL A 102 -9.31 19.67 2.77
CA VAL A 102 -9.53 18.22 2.58
C VAL A 102 -9.53 17.84 1.12
N LEU A 103 -8.85 16.74 0.82
CA LEU A 103 -8.97 16.03 -0.44
C LEU A 103 -9.57 14.64 -0.20
N ARG A 104 -10.72 14.41 -0.83
CA ARG A 104 -11.39 13.11 -0.91
C ARG A 104 -11.94 12.96 -2.32
N GLN A 105 -11.71 11.81 -2.94
CA GLN A 105 -12.18 11.54 -4.29
C GLN A 105 -12.81 10.15 -4.35
N PRO A 106 -14.04 10.01 -4.87
CA PRO A 106 -14.64 8.70 -5.11
C PRO A 106 -13.67 7.73 -5.79
N LYS A 107 -13.71 6.48 -5.35
CA LYS A 107 -12.90 5.34 -5.82
C LYS A 107 -11.45 5.31 -5.38
N LEU A 108 -10.89 6.42 -4.88
CA LEU A 108 -9.49 6.52 -4.47
C LEU A 108 -9.34 6.33 -2.96
N GLU A 109 -8.29 5.64 -2.54
CA GLU A 109 -7.89 5.63 -1.13
C GLU A 109 -7.06 6.88 -0.80
N ALA A 110 -6.94 7.23 0.48
CA ALA A 110 -6.10 8.34 0.92
C ALA A 110 -4.66 8.22 0.36
N ASP A 111 -4.13 7.00 0.37
CA ASP A 111 -2.81 6.68 -0.19
C ASP A 111 -2.67 7.06 -1.66
N ASP A 112 -3.72 6.84 -2.47
CA ASP A 112 -3.70 7.19 -3.90
C ASP A 112 -3.62 8.70 -4.10
N ILE A 113 -4.40 9.46 -3.33
CA ILE A 113 -4.37 10.92 -3.37
C ILE A 113 -2.98 11.41 -2.99
N ILE A 114 -2.40 10.86 -1.91
CA ILE A 114 -1.07 11.22 -1.45
C ILE A 114 -0.02 10.87 -2.52
N GLY A 115 -0.05 9.66 -3.08
CA GLY A 115 0.86 9.21 -4.13
C GLY A 115 0.81 10.05 -5.41
N ILE A 116 -0.39 10.43 -5.85
CA ILE A 116 -0.60 11.32 -7.01
C ILE A 116 0.00 12.71 -6.75
N MET A 117 -0.27 13.27 -5.57
CA MET A 117 0.12 14.63 -5.23
C MET A 117 1.61 14.74 -4.91
N MET A 118 2.20 13.76 -4.24
CA MET A 118 3.64 13.68 -3.96
C MET A 118 4.51 13.79 -5.21
N GLY A 119 4.07 13.21 -6.33
CA GLY A 119 4.79 13.25 -7.60
C GLY A 119 4.54 14.50 -8.44
N SER A 120 3.69 15.44 -7.99
CA SER A 120 3.32 16.62 -8.76
C SER A 120 4.50 17.57 -8.98
N PRO A 121 4.76 18.03 -10.22
CA PRO A 121 5.82 19.01 -10.49
C PRO A 121 5.40 20.45 -10.11
N LYS A 122 4.11 20.69 -9.86
CA LYS A 122 3.57 22.05 -9.64
C LYS A 122 3.93 22.62 -8.27
N ARG A 123 4.03 21.76 -7.24
CA ARG A 123 4.31 22.16 -5.86
C ARG A 123 5.02 21.02 -5.13
N THR A 124 5.86 21.36 -4.17
CA THR A 124 6.50 20.36 -3.31
C THR A 124 5.54 19.93 -2.21
N PHE A 125 5.17 18.66 -2.24
CA PHE A 125 4.37 18.02 -1.20
C PHE A 125 5.21 17.01 -0.42
N VAL A 126 4.87 16.82 0.86
CA VAL A 126 5.43 15.78 1.72
C VAL A 126 4.28 14.87 2.14
N GLY A 127 4.27 13.61 1.70
CA GLY A 127 3.36 12.60 2.21
C GLY A 127 3.69 12.28 3.67
N VAL A 128 2.73 12.41 4.57
CA VAL A 128 2.90 12.15 6.00
C VAL A 128 1.97 11.02 6.41
N THR A 129 2.56 9.84 6.54
CA THR A 129 1.84 8.62 6.92
C THR A 129 2.78 7.66 7.65
N ILE A 130 2.19 6.74 8.41
CA ILE A 130 2.90 5.59 8.95
C ILE A 130 2.85 4.37 8.03
N ASP A 131 2.00 4.40 6.99
CA ASP A 131 1.84 3.31 6.04
C ASP A 131 3.11 3.10 5.21
N LYS A 132 3.54 1.85 5.10
CA LYS A 132 4.71 1.45 4.31
C LYS A 132 4.41 1.47 2.81
N ASP A 133 3.14 1.39 2.41
CA ASP A 133 2.78 1.18 1.01
C ASP A 133 3.09 2.40 0.13
N LEU A 134 3.14 3.60 0.73
CA LEU A 134 3.63 4.82 0.07
C LEU A 134 5.13 4.82 -0.27
N HIS A 135 5.91 3.83 0.18
CA HIS A 135 7.25 3.61 -0.37
C HIS A 135 7.22 3.30 -1.88
N SER A 136 6.07 2.85 -2.40
CA SER A 136 5.84 2.64 -3.83
C SER A 136 5.58 3.93 -4.61
N CYS A 137 5.66 5.12 -3.99
CA CYS A 137 5.42 6.42 -4.63
C CYS A 137 6.66 7.33 -4.61
N PRO A 138 7.10 7.86 -5.77
CA PRO A 138 8.17 8.85 -5.81
C PRO A 138 7.72 10.19 -5.22
N GLY A 139 8.62 10.88 -4.52
CA GLY A 139 8.33 12.16 -3.87
C GLY A 139 8.98 12.28 -2.50
N TYR A 140 8.54 13.24 -1.69
CA TYR A 140 8.97 13.34 -0.29
C TYR A 140 7.99 12.61 0.61
N LEU A 141 8.48 11.66 1.39
CA LEU A 141 7.72 10.87 2.35
C LEU A 141 8.27 11.11 3.75
N PHE A 142 7.41 11.19 4.75
CA PHE A 142 7.78 11.34 6.15
C PHE A 142 6.94 10.42 7.02
N ASN A 143 7.60 9.49 7.72
CA ASN A 143 6.96 8.68 8.74
C ASN A 143 7.19 9.31 10.13
N PRO A 144 6.16 9.89 10.78
CA PRO A 144 6.30 10.62 12.04
C PRO A 144 6.74 9.75 13.22
N THR A 145 6.68 8.43 13.10
CA THR A 145 7.09 7.48 14.16
C THR A 145 8.52 6.96 13.98
N LYS A 146 9.12 7.11 12.79
CA LYS A 146 10.42 6.49 12.44
C LYS A 146 11.44 7.49 11.92
N ASP A 147 11.00 8.47 11.15
CA ASP A 147 11.89 9.39 10.46
C ASP A 147 12.14 10.63 11.33
N LYS A 148 13.38 11.16 11.27
CA LYS A 148 13.73 12.44 11.91
C LYS A 148 13.47 13.65 11.00
N LYS A 149 13.31 13.41 9.69
CA LYS A 149 13.06 14.41 8.65
C LYS A 149 12.47 13.73 7.40
N PRO A 150 11.75 14.46 6.54
CA PRO A 150 11.27 13.91 5.27
C PRO A 150 12.41 13.34 4.41
N ARG A 151 12.15 12.20 3.79
CA ARG A 151 13.07 11.48 2.90
C ARG A 151 12.56 11.52 1.46
N LYS A 152 13.47 11.68 0.51
CA LYS A 152 13.15 11.65 -0.92
C LYS A 152 13.15 10.22 -1.42
N ILE A 153 11.98 9.73 -1.84
CA ILE A 153 11.83 8.47 -2.58
C ILE A 153 12.04 8.75 -4.06
N ASN A 154 12.98 8.03 -4.67
CA ASN A 154 13.22 8.11 -6.11
C ASN A 154 12.38 7.06 -6.86
N THR A 155 12.14 7.30 -8.14
CA THR A 155 11.29 6.45 -9.00
C THR A 155 11.75 5.00 -9.03
N ARG A 156 13.05 4.74 -9.19
CA ARG A 156 13.59 3.38 -9.23
C ARG A 156 13.29 2.59 -7.95
N TYR A 157 13.50 3.20 -6.79
CA TYR A 157 13.18 2.56 -5.52
C TYR A 157 11.68 2.30 -5.39
N ALA A 158 10.84 3.26 -5.79
CA ALA A 158 9.40 3.12 -5.76
C ALA A 158 8.90 1.98 -6.67
N ASP A 159 9.49 1.83 -7.86
CA ASP A 159 9.23 0.73 -8.79
C ASP A 159 9.66 -0.62 -8.22
N GLU A 160 10.89 -0.71 -7.70
CA GLU A 160 11.39 -1.93 -7.05
C GLU A 160 10.50 -2.33 -5.86
N PHE A 161 10.01 -1.37 -5.07
CA PHE A 161 9.10 -1.62 -3.95
C PHE A 161 7.73 -2.15 -4.42
N HIS A 162 7.13 -1.51 -5.45
CA HIS A 162 5.87 -1.96 -6.06
C HIS A 162 5.97 -3.40 -6.59
N LEU A 163 7.02 -3.72 -7.34
CA LEU A 163 7.23 -5.05 -7.90
C LEU A 163 7.53 -6.09 -6.81
N LYS A 164 8.29 -5.71 -5.78
CA LYS A 164 8.51 -6.56 -4.60
C LYS A 164 7.20 -6.91 -3.91
N GLN A 165 6.35 -5.92 -3.66
CA GLN A 165 5.05 -6.11 -3.01
C GLN A 165 4.10 -6.93 -3.88
N THR A 166 4.12 -6.73 -5.20
CA THR A 166 3.41 -7.57 -6.18
C THR A 166 3.81 -9.05 -6.06
N MET A 167 5.12 -9.33 -5.99
CA MET A 167 5.62 -10.70 -5.86
C MET A 167 5.30 -11.33 -4.51
N CYS A 168 5.42 -10.57 -3.41
CA CYS A 168 5.24 -11.10 -2.06
C CYS A 168 3.77 -11.22 -1.63
N GLY A 169 2.89 -10.42 -2.21
CA GLY A 169 1.52 -10.28 -1.73
C GLY A 169 1.42 -9.47 -0.44
N ASP A 170 0.19 -9.16 -0.05
CA ASP A 170 -0.15 -8.67 1.28
C ASP A 170 -1.48 -9.29 1.70
N THR A 171 -1.41 -10.28 2.58
CA THR A 171 -2.59 -11.04 3.03
C THR A 171 -3.52 -10.19 3.88
N VAL A 172 -3.03 -9.12 4.51
CA VAL A 172 -3.86 -8.17 5.27
C VAL A 172 -4.81 -7.43 4.32
N ASP A 173 -4.34 -7.17 3.10
CA ASP A 173 -5.09 -6.54 2.02
C ASP A 173 -5.77 -7.53 1.07
N GLY A 174 -5.63 -8.83 1.31
CA GLY A 174 -6.38 -9.87 0.59
C GLY A 174 -5.87 -10.17 -0.83
N TYR A 175 -4.60 -9.86 -1.12
CA TYR A 175 -3.93 -10.27 -2.37
C TYR A 175 -2.66 -11.07 -2.04
N THR A 176 -2.40 -12.15 -2.78
CA THR A 176 -1.49 -13.22 -2.35
C THR A 176 -0.08 -13.13 -2.93
N GLY A 177 0.11 -12.37 -4.01
CA GLY A 177 1.36 -12.39 -4.78
C GLY A 177 1.68 -13.79 -5.36
N ILE A 178 2.94 -14.01 -5.73
CA ILE A 178 3.39 -15.26 -6.36
C ILE A 178 3.66 -16.34 -5.27
N PRO A 179 2.96 -17.49 -5.30
CA PRO A 179 3.18 -18.54 -4.32
C PRO A 179 4.63 -19.02 -4.28
N GLY A 180 5.20 -19.02 -3.07
CA GLY A 180 6.60 -19.43 -2.84
C GLY A 180 7.65 -18.35 -3.12
N VAL A 181 7.25 -17.12 -3.45
CA VAL A 181 8.16 -15.97 -3.64
C VAL A 181 8.03 -15.00 -2.46
N GLY A 182 8.78 -15.27 -1.39
CA GLY A 182 8.90 -14.34 -0.27
C GLY A 182 9.89 -13.19 -0.51
N PRO A 183 10.10 -12.30 0.48
CA PRO A 183 10.89 -11.08 0.32
C PRO A 183 12.33 -11.30 -0.17
N ALA A 184 12.99 -12.36 0.29
CA ALA A 184 14.35 -12.69 -0.12
C ALA A 184 14.43 -13.11 -1.60
N LYS A 185 13.44 -13.90 -2.06
CA LYS A 185 13.37 -14.35 -3.45
C LYS A 185 12.98 -13.18 -4.37
N ALA A 186 12.04 -12.34 -3.96
CA ALA A 186 11.68 -11.13 -4.68
C ALA A 186 12.89 -10.21 -4.86
N GLN A 187 13.69 -10.00 -3.80
CA GLN A 187 14.92 -9.21 -3.88
C GLN A 187 15.94 -9.80 -4.86
N GLU A 188 16.09 -11.13 -4.88
CA GLU A 188 16.97 -11.82 -5.83
C GLU A 188 16.51 -11.61 -7.28
N ILE A 189 15.20 -11.71 -7.54
CA ILE A 189 14.60 -11.49 -8.86
C ILE A 189 14.79 -10.05 -9.34
N LEU A 190 14.59 -9.06 -8.46
CA LEU A 190 14.81 -7.64 -8.78
C LEU A 190 16.27 -7.35 -9.10
N ALA A 191 17.20 -7.93 -8.33
CA ALA A 191 18.63 -7.69 -8.52
C ALA A 191 19.21 -8.43 -9.73
N ASN A 192 18.74 -9.66 -9.99
CA ASN A 192 19.28 -10.53 -11.03
C ASN A 192 18.14 -11.26 -11.77
N PRO A 193 17.33 -10.54 -12.57
CA PRO A 193 16.22 -11.13 -13.29
C PRO A 193 16.72 -12.14 -14.32
N HIS A 194 16.12 -13.32 -14.32
CA HIS A 194 16.51 -14.44 -15.17
C HIS A 194 15.30 -15.28 -15.56
N ARG A 195 15.40 -15.97 -16.69
CA ARG A 195 14.38 -16.92 -17.15
C ARG A 195 14.35 -18.17 -16.28
N LEU A 196 13.21 -18.84 -16.18
CA LEU A 196 13.11 -20.21 -15.67
C LEU A 196 12.76 -21.17 -16.80
N LEU A 197 13.65 -22.14 -17.03
CA LEU A 197 13.51 -23.13 -18.08
C LEU A 197 13.08 -24.48 -17.47
N LYS A 198 12.16 -25.16 -18.15
CA LYS A 198 11.77 -26.55 -17.83
C LYS A 198 12.76 -27.50 -18.49
N GLU A 199 13.56 -28.19 -17.69
CA GLU A 199 14.39 -29.31 -18.16
C GLU A 199 13.74 -30.64 -17.80
N THR A 200 13.50 -31.48 -18.81
CA THR A 200 13.06 -32.85 -18.60
C THR A 200 14.27 -33.78 -18.67
N LYS A 201 14.55 -34.50 -17.57
CA LYS A 201 15.60 -35.52 -17.54
C LYS A 201 15.00 -36.91 -17.33
N THR A 202 15.44 -37.87 -18.13
CA THR A 202 15.09 -39.28 -17.94
C THR A 202 15.91 -39.86 -16.78
N ILE A 203 15.23 -40.48 -15.82
CA ILE A 203 15.88 -41.11 -14.67
C ILE A 203 16.66 -42.33 -15.17
N SER A 204 17.99 -42.32 -15.02
CA SER A 204 18.88 -43.33 -15.56
C SER A 204 19.13 -44.54 -14.64
N ARG A 205 18.80 -44.43 -13.34
CA ARG A 205 19.06 -45.44 -12.30
C ARG A 205 17.96 -45.46 -11.22
N GLY A 206 17.84 -46.58 -10.50
CA GLY A 206 16.92 -46.75 -9.36
C GLY A 206 15.50 -47.20 -9.73
N LYS A 207 14.62 -47.29 -8.73
CA LYS A 207 13.23 -47.82 -8.85
C LYS A 207 12.36 -47.09 -9.89
N ASN A 208 12.72 -45.86 -10.24
CA ASN A 208 12.00 -45.03 -11.22
C ASN A 208 12.74 -44.88 -12.57
N LYS A 209 13.70 -45.78 -12.88
CA LYS A 209 14.44 -45.76 -14.14
C LYS A 209 13.50 -45.74 -15.35
N GLY A 210 13.78 -44.88 -16.34
CA GLY A 210 12.96 -44.69 -17.53
C GLY A 210 11.84 -43.66 -17.38
N LYS A 211 11.48 -43.23 -16.16
CA LYS A 211 10.52 -42.13 -15.95
C LYS A 211 11.18 -40.78 -16.15
N SER A 212 10.41 -39.81 -16.65
CA SER A 212 10.84 -38.41 -16.81
C SER A 212 10.65 -37.62 -15.51
N LYS A 213 11.64 -36.81 -15.14
CA LYS A 213 11.55 -35.81 -14.06
C LYS A 213 11.77 -34.41 -14.66
N THR A 214 10.78 -33.55 -14.47
CA THR A 214 10.88 -32.12 -14.84
C THR A 214 11.52 -31.36 -13.70
N ASN A 215 12.56 -30.59 -14.00
CA ASN A 215 13.17 -29.64 -13.07
C ASN A 215 13.12 -28.23 -13.67
N TRP A 216 13.09 -27.24 -12.80
CA TRP A 216 13.23 -25.84 -13.19
C TRP A 216 14.67 -25.40 -12.97
N VAL A 217 15.29 -24.87 -14.01
CA VAL A 217 16.66 -24.34 -13.97
C VAL A 217 16.67 -22.87 -14.36
N LYS A 218 17.66 -22.12 -13.86
CA LYS A 218 17.84 -20.72 -14.24
C LYS A 218 18.41 -20.65 -15.66
N GLY A 219 17.75 -19.87 -16.51
CA GLY A 219 18.21 -19.52 -17.84
C GLY A 219 19.01 -18.21 -17.85
N GLY A 220 19.11 -17.59 -19.02
CA GLY A 220 19.78 -16.30 -19.21
C GLY A 220 19.04 -15.12 -18.57
N PRO A 221 19.67 -13.93 -18.57
CA PRO A 221 19.07 -12.70 -18.06
C PRO A 221 17.82 -12.31 -18.87
N CYS A 222 16.86 -11.66 -18.22
CA CYS A 222 15.65 -11.14 -18.84
C CYS A 222 15.17 -9.88 -18.11
N SER A 223 14.02 -9.33 -18.51
CA SER A 223 13.37 -8.28 -17.72
C SER A 223 12.84 -8.82 -16.38
N VAL A 224 12.65 -7.92 -15.41
CA VAL A 224 12.03 -8.27 -14.12
C VAL A 224 10.65 -8.88 -14.33
N TRP A 225 9.84 -8.30 -15.22
CA TRP A 225 8.49 -8.80 -15.50
C TRP A 225 8.51 -10.22 -16.07
N GLU A 226 9.35 -10.50 -17.08
CA GLU A 226 9.49 -11.86 -17.61
C GLU A 226 9.92 -12.87 -16.54
N SER A 227 10.81 -12.46 -15.64
CA SER A 227 11.23 -13.32 -14.53
C SER A 227 10.05 -13.58 -13.58
N MET A 228 9.29 -12.56 -13.21
CA MET A 228 8.08 -12.69 -12.39
C MET A 228 7.06 -13.63 -13.04
N VAL A 229 6.81 -13.51 -14.35
CA VAL A 229 5.92 -14.38 -15.11
C VAL A 229 6.40 -15.83 -15.09
N ASP A 230 7.70 -16.08 -15.28
CA ASP A 230 8.27 -17.42 -15.19
C ASP A 230 8.10 -18.03 -13.78
N TYR A 231 8.29 -17.24 -12.72
CA TYR A 231 8.06 -17.68 -11.33
C TYR A 231 6.58 -17.92 -11.02
N ALA A 232 5.67 -17.07 -11.52
CA ALA A 232 4.22 -17.25 -11.42
C ALA A 232 3.78 -18.56 -12.09
N ASN A 233 4.19 -18.77 -13.34
CA ASN A 233 3.90 -19.97 -14.11
C ASN A 233 4.45 -21.24 -13.42
N LYS A 234 5.62 -21.14 -12.78
CA LYS A 234 6.19 -22.24 -11.98
C LYS A 234 5.31 -22.63 -10.80
N SER A 235 4.64 -21.67 -10.17
CA SER A 235 3.68 -21.92 -9.09
C SER A 235 2.25 -22.24 -9.55
N GLY A 236 1.99 -22.21 -10.86
CA GLY A 236 0.65 -22.42 -11.43
C GLY A 236 -0.24 -21.16 -11.46
N MET A 237 0.33 -19.99 -11.22
CA MET A 237 -0.33 -18.68 -11.36
C MET A 237 -0.19 -18.19 -12.80
N SER A 238 -1.28 -17.68 -13.40
CA SER A 238 -1.23 -17.12 -14.75
C SER A 238 -0.62 -15.70 -14.75
N GLU A 239 -0.13 -15.25 -15.90
CA GLU A 239 0.31 -13.85 -16.06
C GLU A 239 -0.83 -12.85 -15.86
N ALA A 240 -2.07 -13.21 -16.20
CA ALA A 240 -3.24 -12.37 -15.94
C ALA A 240 -3.48 -12.18 -14.44
N ASP A 241 -3.36 -13.27 -13.65
CA ASP A 241 -3.48 -13.19 -12.19
C ASP A 241 -2.36 -12.36 -11.59
N LEU A 242 -1.11 -12.55 -12.05
CA LEU A 242 0.03 -11.73 -11.63
C LEU A 242 -0.19 -10.24 -11.97
N SER A 243 -0.72 -9.95 -13.16
CA SER A 243 -1.08 -8.60 -13.56
C SER A 243 -2.12 -8.01 -12.61
N LEU A 244 -3.15 -8.77 -12.25
CA LEU A 244 -4.14 -8.33 -11.27
C LEU A 244 -3.52 -8.03 -9.90
N GLN A 245 -2.60 -8.88 -9.41
CA GLN A 245 -1.86 -8.61 -8.17
C GLN A 245 -1.09 -7.28 -8.26
N SER A 246 -0.47 -7.00 -9.42
CA SER A 246 0.30 -5.77 -9.62
C SER A 246 -0.55 -4.50 -9.63
N LEU A 247 -1.79 -4.61 -10.11
CA LEU A 247 -2.73 -3.48 -10.17
C LEU A 247 -3.24 -3.10 -8.79
N VAL A 248 -3.61 -4.08 -7.96
CA VAL A 248 -4.12 -3.80 -6.61
C VAL A 248 -3.01 -3.40 -5.65
N ALA A 249 -1.78 -3.90 -5.85
CA ALA A 249 -0.61 -3.49 -5.07
C ALA A 249 -0.07 -2.10 -5.43
N ARG A 250 -0.52 -1.48 -6.54
CA ARG A 250 -0.03 -0.18 -6.97
C ARG A 250 -0.84 0.93 -6.32
N ILE A 251 -0.18 1.82 -5.58
CA ILE A 251 -0.70 3.14 -5.25
C ILE A 251 -0.59 4.05 -6.47
N LEU A 252 -1.64 4.81 -6.77
CA LEU A 252 -1.65 5.72 -7.91
C LEU A 252 -0.58 6.81 -7.75
N ARG A 253 0.09 7.13 -8.85
CA ARG A 253 1.14 8.15 -8.89
C ARG A 253 0.74 9.33 -9.75
N HIS A 254 1.55 10.38 -9.75
CA HIS A 254 1.33 11.52 -10.62
C HIS A 254 1.18 11.09 -12.09
N GLY A 255 0.07 11.45 -12.71
CA GLY A 255 -0.28 11.03 -14.08
C GLY A 255 -1.11 9.75 -14.20
N ASP A 256 -1.33 9.02 -13.10
CA ASP A 256 -2.21 7.84 -13.07
C ASP A 256 -3.69 8.20 -12.82
N TYR A 257 -3.99 9.48 -12.62
CA TYR A 257 -5.36 9.97 -12.41
C TYR A 257 -5.58 11.29 -13.15
N ASP A 258 -6.69 11.36 -13.88
CA ASP A 258 -7.16 12.57 -14.54
C ASP A 258 -8.21 13.27 -13.65
N TRP A 259 -7.87 14.46 -13.16
CA TRP A 259 -8.71 15.22 -12.23
C TRP A 259 -9.95 15.84 -12.88
N ASP A 260 -9.96 15.99 -14.21
CA ASP A 260 -11.07 16.57 -14.96
C ASP A 260 -12.08 15.48 -15.35
N THR A 261 -11.59 14.37 -15.90
CA THR A 261 -12.44 13.24 -16.34
C THR A 261 -12.76 12.24 -15.23
N LYS A 262 -12.05 12.34 -14.09
CA LYS A 262 -12.16 11.44 -12.94
C LYS A 262 -11.80 9.99 -13.27
N GLN A 263 -10.94 9.78 -14.27
CA GLN A 263 -10.53 8.46 -14.74
C GLN A 263 -9.18 8.03 -14.14
N ILE A 264 -9.10 6.74 -13.80
CA ILE A 264 -7.88 6.09 -13.33
C ILE A 264 -7.17 5.47 -14.53
N LYS A 265 -5.90 5.82 -14.71
CA LYS A 265 -5.00 5.16 -15.65
C LYS A 265 -4.25 4.07 -14.90
N LEU A 266 -4.68 2.83 -15.13
CA LEU A 266 -4.04 1.66 -14.54
C LEU A 266 -2.63 1.44 -15.11
N TRP A 267 -1.77 0.85 -14.29
CA TRP A 267 -0.42 0.48 -14.70
C TRP A 267 -0.43 -0.60 -15.78
N ASN A 268 0.51 -0.49 -16.71
CA ASN A 268 0.50 -1.24 -17.95
C ASN A 268 1.75 -2.13 -18.15
N GLY A 269 2.48 -2.46 -17.08
CA GLY A 269 3.66 -3.34 -17.17
C GLY A 269 4.99 -2.62 -17.39
N THR A 270 4.99 -1.34 -17.73
CA THR A 270 6.24 -0.56 -17.93
C THR A 270 6.56 0.29 -16.70
N THR A 271 7.76 0.10 -16.14
CA THR A 271 8.38 1.04 -15.19
C THR A 271 8.95 2.22 -15.99
N ALA A 272 8.82 3.44 -15.46
CA ALA A 272 9.23 4.68 -16.13
C ALA A 272 10.72 4.98 -15.98
#